data_AF-A0A7W0G733-F1
#
_entry.id   AF-A0A7W0G733-F1
#
_cell.length_a   1.000
_cell.length_b   1.000
_cell.length_c   1.000
_cell.angle_alpha   90.00
_cell.angle_beta   90.00
_cell.angle_gamma   90.00
#
_symmetry.space_group_name_H-M   'P 1'
#
loop_
_entity.id
_entity.type
_entity.pdbx_description
1 polymer ?
#
loop_
_entity_poly.entity_id
_entity_poly.type
_entity_poly.pdbx_seq_one_letter_code
_entity_poly.pdbx_strand_id
1 'polypeptide(L)'
;MQYCGWCGAAIAGRQETVNVHADRKLFGVPPATALLGLGLLLVVLAIVLLVTDRVLAGAVLLVAGLFLLSGFPQIARRPGETGVARGAVRSYDGVRSRAGARIDALAIRAKARRRIGELDSDLEQLRGSRERAVSALGEAAYREQADDVTRLHSEVGAADAAIEAKEAERREVEADVEEQVGETRAAAAPTERIVVGEPPPDDPS
;
A
#
# COMPACT_ATOMS: atom_id res chain seq x y z
N MET A 1 19.80 -31.40 -43.87
CA MET A 1 20.95 -31.07 -44.76
C MET A 1 20.46 -30.05 -45.77
N GLN A 2 21.07 -28.87 -45.82
CA GLN A 2 20.65 -27.80 -46.74
C GLN A 2 21.54 -27.82 -47.99
N TYR A 3 20.90 -27.83 -49.16
CA TYR A 3 21.56 -27.83 -50.47
C TYR A 3 21.28 -26.50 -51.15
N CYS A 4 22.26 -25.95 -51.87
CA CYS A 4 22.05 -24.71 -52.61
C CYS A 4 21.17 -25.00 -53.84
N GLY A 5 20.02 -24.32 -53.94
CA GLY A 5 18.97 -24.63 -54.93
C GLY A 5 19.35 -24.41 -56.40
N TRP A 6 20.52 -23.83 -56.68
CA TRP A 6 20.96 -23.53 -58.05
C TRP A 6 22.10 -24.44 -58.57
N CYS A 7 22.89 -25.07 -57.69
CA CYS A 7 24.07 -25.83 -58.11
C CYS A 7 24.19 -27.23 -57.46
N GLY A 8 23.30 -27.60 -56.53
CA GLY A 8 23.26 -28.95 -55.95
C GLY A 8 24.48 -29.35 -55.10
N ALA A 9 25.49 -28.48 -54.96
CA ALA A 9 26.66 -28.75 -54.15
C ALA A 9 26.31 -28.74 -52.65
N ALA A 10 26.82 -29.74 -51.92
CA ALA A 10 26.72 -29.79 -50.47
C ALA A 10 27.56 -28.67 -49.85
N ILE A 11 26.89 -27.72 -49.19
CA ILE A 11 27.56 -26.60 -48.55
C ILE A 11 28.18 -27.16 -47.26
N ALA A 12 29.49 -27.40 -47.26
CA ALA A 12 30.27 -27.62 -46.04
C ALA A 12 30.41 -26.29 -45.28
N GLY A 13 29.28 -25.75 -44.84
CA GLY A 13 29.20 -24.50 -44.10
C GLY A 13 29.63 -24.73 -42.66
N ARG A 14 30.92 -24.56 -42.38
CA ARG A 14 31.37 -24.14 -41.05
C ARG A 14 30.69 -22.79 -40.79
N GLN A 15 29.55 -22.81 -40.13
CA GLN A 15 28.98 -21.62 -39.50
C GLN A 15 29.94 -21.22 -38.38
N GLU A 16 31.01 -20.54 -38.75
CA GLU A 16 31.67 -19.64 -37.82
C GLU A 16 30.66 -18.51 -37.63
N THR A 17 29.76 -18.68 -36.66
CA THR A 17 28.91 -17.61 -36.18
C THR A 17 29.85 -16.58 -35.59
N VAL A 18 30.35 -15.69 -36.45
CA VAL A 18 30.91 -14.41 -36.01
C VAL A 18 29.72 -13.71 -35.37
N ASN A 19 29.57 -13.95 -34.07
CA ASN A 19 28.70 -13.20 -33.19
C ASN A 19 29.28 -11.80 -33.17
N VAL A 20 28.97 -11.01 -34.19
CA VAL A 20 29.11 -9.57 -34.16
C VAL A 20 28.14 -9.14 -33.07
N HIS A 21 28.63 -9.11 -31.83
CA HIS A 21 28.02 -8.38 -30.74
C HIS A 21 28.09 -6.93 -31.20
N ALA A 22 27.08 -6.53 -31.97
CA ALA A 22 26.78 -5.15 -32.24
C ALA A 22 26.32 -4.58 -30.91
N ASP A 23 27.29 -4.22 -30.08
CA ASP A 23 27.15 -3.40 -28.88
C ASP A 23 26.59 -2.05 -29.37
N ARG A 24 25.27 -2.01 -29.59
CA ARG A 24 24.53 -0.81 -29.94
C ARG A 24 24.53 0.05 -28.69
N LYS A 25 25.65 0.73 -28.45
CA LYS A 25 25.74 1.84 -27.53
C LYS A 25 24.79 2.91 -28.05
N LEU A 26 23.56 2.90 -27.55
CA LEU A 26 22.62 4.00 -27.73
C LEU A 26 23.22 5.22 -27.04
N PHE A 27 24.01 5.99 -27.80
CA PHE A 27 24.48 7.31 -27.39
C PHE A 27 23.25 8.19 -27.15
N GLY A 28 23.03 8.59 -25.90
CA GLY A 28 21.99 9.54 -25.50
C GLY A 28 20.92 9.01 -24.54
N VAL A 29 20.86 7.69 -24.29
CA VAL A 29 19.97 7.14 -23.25
C VAL A 29 20.83 6.85 -22.02
N PRO A 30 20.59 7.51 -20.86
CA PRO A 30 21.36 7.24 -19.66
C PRO A 30 21.25 5.75 -19.30
N PRO A 31 22.35 5.10 -18.88
CA PRO A 31 22.33 3.69 -18.51
C PRO A 31 21.26 3.47 -17.44
N ALA A 32 20.51 2.37 -17.54
CA ALA A 32 19.38 2.09 -16.65
C ALA A 32 19.75 2.21 -15.15
N THR A 33 21.01 1.90 -14.81
CA THR A 33 21.56 2.08 -13.46
C THR A 33 21.57 3.53 -12.98
N ALA A 34 21.81 4.51 -13.87
CA ALA A 34 21.79 5.93 -13.54
C ALA A 34 20.37 6.43 -13.23
N LEU A 35 19.36 5.99 -13.99
CA LEU A 35 17.95 6.30 -13.71
C LEU A 35 17.51 5.71 -12.37
N LEU A 36 17.93 4.48 -12.07
CA LEU A 36 17.62 3.81 -10.80
C LEU A 36 18.28 4.55 -9.62
N GLY A 37 19.56 4.89 -9.76
CA GLY A 37 20.28 5.67 -8.76
C GLY A 37 19.66 7.04 -8.51
N LEU A 38 19.28 7.75 -9.58
CA LEU A 38 18.61 9.05 -9.48
C LEU A 38 17.23 8.94 -8.81
N GLY A 39 16.43 7.95 -9.18
CA GLY A 39 15.12 7.71 -8.55
C GLY A 39 15.25 7.42 -7.05
N LEU A 40 16.21 6.59 -6.66
CA LEU A 40 16.46 6.23 -5.26
C LEU A 40 16.97 7.45 -4.46
N LEU A 41 17.86 8.24 -5.05
CA LEU A 41 18.34 9.50 -4.48
C LEU A 41 17.19 10.49 -4.24
N LEU A 42 16.29 10.65 -5.22
CA LEU A 42 15.12 11.53 -5.09
C LEU A 42 14.19 11.08 -3.96
N VAL A 43 13.96 9.77 -3.80
CA VAL A 43 13.13 9.24 -2.70
C VAL A 43 13.77 9.50 -1.34
N VAL A 44 15.07 9.26 -1.20
CA VAL A 44 15.79 9.56 0.06
C VAL A 44 15.72 11.05 0.38
N LEU A 45 15.94 11.92 -0.61
CA LEU A 45 15.85 13.36 -0.45
C LEU A 45 14.42 13.79 -0.05
N ALA A 46 13.39 13.19 -0.64
CA ALA A 46 12.00 13.43 -0.31
C ALA A 46 11.68 13.12 1.16
N ILE A 47 12.18 11.98 1.67
CA ILE A 47 11.99 11.56 3.07
C ILE A 47 12.63 12.59 4.02
N VAL A 48 13.87 13.02 3.73
CA VAL A 48 14.58 14.02 4.54
C VAL A 48 13.81 15.36 4.57
N LEU A 49 13.30 15.82 3.43
CA LEU A 49 12.48 17.04 3.34
C LEU A 49 11.18 16.93 4.13
N LEU A 50 10.54 15.76 4.13
CA LEU A 50 9.33 15.50 4.90
C LEU A 50 9.58 15.60 6.41
N VAL A 51 10.74 15.15 6.88
CA VAL A 51 11.16 15.26 8.29
C VAL A 51 11.52 16.69 8.67
N THR A 52 11.97 17.51 7.71
CA THR A 52 12.39 18.90 7.93
C THR A 52 11.21 19.90 7.81
N ASP A 53 9.98 19.42 8.02
CA ASP A 53 8.73 20.19 7.98
C ASP A 53 8.37 20.84 6.62
N ARG A 54 9.08 20.45 5.53
CA ARG A 54 8.77 20.89 4.16
C ARG A 54 7.88 19.88 3.45
N VAL A 55 6.69 19.67 4.02
CA VAL A 55 5.75 18.63 3.61
C VAL A 55 5.39 18.72 2.11
N LEU A 56 5.15 19.93 1.60
CA LEU A 56 4.77 20.13 0.19
C LEU A 56 5.90 19.75 -0.80
N ALA A 57 7.12 20.20 -0.52
CA ALA A 57 8.28 19.90 -1.36
C ALA A 57 8.65 18.41 -1.29
N GLY A 58 8.61 17.82 -0.09
CA GLY A 58 8.82 16.40 0.12
C GLY A 58 7.80 15.55 -0.63
N ALA A 59 6.52 15.89 -0.57
CA ALA A 59 5.45 15.17 -1.27
C ALA A 59 5.64 15.17 -2.80
N VAL A 60 5.95 16.34 -3.39
CA VAL A 60 6.20 16.46 -4.84
C VAL A 60 7.41 15.61 -5.26
N LEU A 61 8.50 15.68 -4.51
CA LEU A 61 9.72 14.89 -4.77
C LEU A 61 9.47 13.39 -4.65
N LEU A 62 8.67 12.98 -3.66
CA LEU A 62 8.29 11.59 -3.45
C LEU A 62 7.50 11.04 -4.63
N VAL A 63 6.50 11.80 -5.12
CA VAL A 63 5.71 11.44 -6.31
C VAL A 63 6.60 11.34 -7.54
N ALA A 64 7.48 12.31 -7.77
CA ALA A 64 8.41 12.28 -8.90
C ALA A 64 9.34 11.06 -8.86
N GLY A 65 9.90 10.75 -7.68
CA GLY A 65 10.75 9.58 -7.47
C GLY A 65 10.01 8.26 -7.70
N LEU A 66 8.79 8.12 -7.19
CA LEU A 66 7.94 6.96 -7.44
C LEU A 66 7.59 6.80 -8.91
N PHE A 67 7.28 7.91 -9.60
CA PHE A 67 6.95 7.91 -11.02
C PHE A 67 8.12 7.41 -11.88
N LEU A 68 9.34 7.89 -11.59
CA LEU A 68 10.59 7.41 -12.21
C LEU A 68 10.82 5.91 -11.96
N LEU A 69 10.61 5.45 -10.72
CA LEU A 69 10.76 4.04 -10.35
C LEU A 69 9.68 3.13 -11.00
N SER A 70 8.46 3.64 -11.19
CA SER A 70 7.34 2.93 -11.83
C SER A 70 7.55 2.69 -13.33
N GLY A 71 8.22 3.61 -14.03
CA GLY A 71 8.51 3.48 -15.47
C GLY A 71 9.61 2.48 -15.80
N PHE A 72 10.51 2.19 -14.85
CA PHE A 72 11.66 1.29 -15.01
C PHE A 72 11.33 -0.13 -15.52
N PRO A 73 10.32 -0.85 -14.98
CA PRO A 73 9.98 -2.20 -15.44
C PRO A 73 9.46 -2.27 -16.87
N GLN A 74 8.91 -1.19 -17.43
CA GLN A 74 8.48 -1.19 -18.85
C GLN A 74 9.67 -1.13 -19.80
N ILE A 75 10.75 -0.45 -19.41
CA ILE A 75 11.99 -0.32 -20.21
C ILE A 75 12.87 -1.58 -20.06
N ALA A 76 12.87 -2.22 -18.89
CA ALA A 76 13.67 -3.41 -18.61
C ALA A 76 13.17 -4.70 -19.29
N ARG A 77 11.97 -4.71 -19.88
CA ARG A 77 11.45 -5.85 -20.67
C ARG A 77 12.06 -5.96 -22.07
N ARG A 78 12.93 -5.04 -22.47
CA ARG A 78 13.66 -5.14 -23.76
C ARG A 78 14.74 -6.22 -23.64
N PRO A 79 14.68 -7.31 -24.43
CA PRO A 79 15.62 -8.42 -24.31
C PRO A 79 17.00 -7.99 -24.83
N GLY A 80 17.94 -7.79 -23.92
CA GLY A 80 19.31 -7.41 -24.25
C GLY A 80 20.10 -7.04 -22.99
N GLU A 81 20.92 -7.99 -22.54
CA GLU A 81 22.10 -7.83 -21.67
C GLU A 81 21.94 -7.25 -20.25
N THR A 82 22.01 -8.16 -19.27
CA THR A 82 22.94 -8.18 -18.11
C THR A 82 22.34 -9.04 -16.97
N GLY A 83 23.15 -9.91 -16.37
CA GLY A 83 22.72 -10.79 -15.26
C GLY A 83 22.20 -10.04 -14.03
N VAL A 84 22.58 -8.77 -13.89
CA VAL A 84 22.16 -7.86 -12.81
C VAL A 84 20.69 -7.41 -12.96
N ALA A 85 20.21 -7.23 -14.20
CA ALA A 85 18.81 -6.88 -14.48
C ALA A 85 17.85 -8.02 -14.10
N ARG A 86 18.28 -9.28 -14.24
CA ARG A 86 17.47 -10.46 -13.89
C ARG A 86 17.31 -10.63 -12.38
N GLY A 87 18.33 -10.24 -11.59
CA GLY A 87 18.29 -10.19 -10.14
C GLY A 87 17.37 -9.08 -9.61
N ALA A 88 17.41 -7.90 -10.24
CA ALA A 88 16.53 -6.77 -9.90
C ALA A 88 15.05 -7.08 -10.17
N VAL A 89 14.72 -7.76 -11.28
CA VAL A 89 13.32 -8.12 -11.60
C VAL A 89 12.75 -9.16 -10.62
N ARG A 90 13.52 -10.18 -10.22
CA ARG A 90 13.06 -11.17 -9.21
C ARG A 90 12.85 -10.56 -7.83
N SER A 91 13.68 -9.60 -7.44
CA SER A 91 13.50 -8.87 -6.18
C SER A 91 12.31 -7.92 -6.26
N TYR A 92 12.04 -7.32 -7.43
CA TYR A 92 10.88 -6.45 -7.63
C TYR A 92 9.54 -7.20 -7.56
N ASP A 93 9.41 -8.40 -8.14
CA ASP A 93 8.16 -9.18 -8.07
C ASP A 93 7.85 -9.69 -6.66
N GLY A 94 8.88 -10.08 -5.90
CA GLY A 94 8.77 -10.46 -4.50
C GLY A 94 8.48 -9.29 -3.55
N VAL A 95 8.81 -8.07 -3.95
CA VAL A 95 8.46 -6.83 -3.22
C VAL A 95 7.06 -6.37 -3.62
N ARG A 96 6.67 -6.44 -4.89
CA ARG A 96 5.36 -6.01 -5.38
C ARG A 96 4.21 -6.83 -4.79
N SER A 97 4.36 -8.15 -4.70
CA SER A 97 3.38 -9.05 -4.05
C SER A 97 3.21 -8.73 -2.56
N ARG A 98 4.31 -8.39 -1.86
CA ARG A 98 4.28 -7.99 -0.44
C ARG A 98 3.84 -6.53 -0.23
N ALA A 99 4.06 -5.66 -1.22
CA ALA A 99 3.69 -4.25 -1.16
C ALA A 99 2.19 -4.07 -1.39
N GLY A 100 1.54 -4.86 -2.26
CA GLY A 100 0.09 -4.80 -2.50
C GLY A 100 -0.71 -5.00 -1.21
N ALA A 101 -0.48 -6.10 -0.50
CA ALA A 101 -1.17 -6.39 0.76
C ALA A 101 -0.95 -5.33 1.85
N ARG A 102 0.22 -4.67 1.88
CA ARG A 102 0.51 -3.58 2.82
C ARG A 102 -0.19 -2.28 2.43
N ILE A 103 -0.33 -1.99 1.15
CA ILE A 103 -1.05 -0.83 0.64
C ILE A 103 -2.55 -0.96 0.93
N ASP A 104 -3.12 -2.14 0.72
CA ASP A 104 -4.54 -2.39 0.99
C ASP A 104 -4.86 -2.23 2.49
N ALA A 105 -4.04 -2.80 3.37
CA ALA A 105 -4.19 -2.61 4.82
C ALA A 105 -4.04 -1.13 5.26
N LEU A 106 -3.16 -0.37 4.61
CA LEU A 106 -3.03 1.07 4.86
C LEU A 106 -4.24 1.85 4.37
N ALA A 107 -4.80 1.50 3.21
CA ALA A 107 -6.00 2.14 2.66
C ALA A 107 -7.22 1.90 3.56
N ILE A 108 -7.40 0.67 4.05
CA ILE A 108 -8.45 0.30 5.03
C ILE A 108 -8.32 1.17 6.29
N ARG A 109 -7.12 1.22 6.89
CA ARG A 109 -6.86 2.07 8.07
C ARG A 109 -7.06 3.56 7.83
N ALA A 110 -6.68 4.06 6.65
CA ALA A 110 -6.82 5.47 6.32
C ALA A 110 -8.31 5.86 6.20
N LYS A 111 -9.13 5.01 5.58
CA LYS A 111 -10.58 5.20 5.50
C LYS A 111 -11.23 5.14 6.88
N ALA A 112 -10.85 4.16 7.70
CA ALA A 112 -11.31 4.03 9.07
C ALA A 112 -11.02 5.26 9.93
N ARG A 113 -9.80 5.79 9.86
CA ARG A 113 -9.41 7.00 10.62
C ARG A 113 -10.26 8.21 10.29
N ARG A 114 -10.65 8.39 9.01
CA ARG A 114 -11.57 9.47 8.64
C ARG A 114 -12.94 9.27 9.27
N ARG A 115 -13.47 8.05 9.21
CA ARG A 115 -14.78 7.74 9.80
C ARG A 115 -14.79 7.90 11.32
N ILE A 116 -13.75 7.44 12.00
CA ILE A 116 -13.59 7.65 13.45
C ILE A 116 -13.49 9.14 13.77
N GLY A 117 -12.75 9.92 12.98
CA GLY A 117 -12.69 11.37 13.17
C GLY A 117 -14.04 12.09 12.99
N GLU A 118 -14.87 11.64 12.05
CA GLU A 118 -16.26 12.13 11.92
C GLU A 118 -17.09 11.79 13.17
N LEU A 119 -17.00 10.56 13.67
CA LEU A 119 -17.72 10.12 14.87
C LEU A 119 -17.26 10.85 16.14
N ASP A 120 -15.95 11.09 16.28
CA ASP A 120 -15.40 11.84 17.41
C ASP A 120 -15.90 13.30 17.38
N SER A 121 -16.00 13.91 16.19
CA SER A 121 -16.59 15.24 16.02
C SER A 121 -18.07 15.28 16.39
N ASP A 122 -18.85 14.27 15.96
CA ASP A 122 -20.28 14.15 16.31
C ASP A 122 -20.46 13.99 17.82
N LEU A 123 -19.63 13.14 18.46
CA LEU A 123 -19.66 12.91 19.90
C LEU A 123 -19.34 14.18 20.69
N GLU A 124 -18.34 14.94 20.26
CA GLU A 124 -17.99 16.21 20.91
C GLU A 124 -19.14 17.21 20.82
N GLN A 125 -19.81 17.30 19.67
CA GLN A 125 -20.99 18.16 19.50
C GLN A 125 -22.14 17.73 20.43
N LEU A 126 -22.41 16.42 20.52
CA LEU A 126 -23.44 15.89 21.40
C LEU A 126 -23.13 16.13 22.88
N ARG A 127 -21.89 15.89 23.32
CA ARG A 127 -21.44 16.18 24.69
C ARG A 127 -21.58 17.66 25.03
N GLY A 128 -21.22 18.55 24.11
CA GLY A 128 -21.41 19.98 24.28
C GLY A 128 -22.90 20.40 24.33
N SER A 129 -23.80 19.69 23.66
CA SER A 129 -25.25 19.92 23.80
C SER A 129 -25.80 19.43 25.14
N ARG A 130 -25.35 18.25 25.58
CA ARG A 130 -25.70 17.65 26.87
C ARG A 130 -25.27 18.56 28.02
N GLU A 131 -24.03 19.04 28.02
CA GLU A 131 -23.51 19.91 29.07
C GLU A 131 -24.34 21.18 29.22
N ARG A 132 -24.67 21.83 28.09
CA ARG A 132 -25.56 23.00 28.07
C ARG A 132 -26.95 22.69 28.62
N ALA A 133 -27.54 21.56 28.26
CA ALA A 133 -28.85 21.13 28.76
C ALA A 133 -28.81 20.84 30.26
N VAL A 134 -27.76 20.20 30.77
CA VAL A 134 -27.56 19.94 32.21
C VAL A 134 -27.38 21.25 32.98
N SER A 135 -26.60 22.20 32.47
CA SER A 135 -26.44 23.51 33.10
C SER A 135 -27.78 24.26 33.15
N ALA A 136 -28.53 24.29 32.05
CA ALA A 136 -29.86 24.91 32.00
C ALA A 136 -30.86 24.21 32.93
N LEU A 137 -30.79 22.88 33.05
CA LEU A 137 -31.62 22.10 33.96
C LEU A 137 -31.37 22.52 35.42
N GLY A 138 -30.10 22.70 35.79
CA GLY A 138 -29.72 23.22 37.11
C GLY A 138 -30.29 24.61 37.39
N GLU A 139 -30.25 25.51 36.40
CA GLU A 139 -30.83 26.85 36.51
C GLU A 139 -32.36 26.82 36.65
N ALA A 140 -33.04 26.00 35.84
CA ALA A 140 -34.49 25.83 35.89
C ALA A 140 -34.96 25.23 37.22
N ALA A 141 -34.24 24.23 37.72
CA ALA A 141 -34.51 23.62 39.03
C ALA A 141 -34.32 24.63 40.16
N TYR A 142 -33.28 25.48 40.10
CA TYR A 142 -33.06 26.54 41.07
C TYR A 142 -34.17 27.60 41.06
N ARG A 143 -34.74 27.90 39.89
CA ARG A 143 -35.88 28.82 39.74
C ARG A 143 -37.25 28.17 39.98
N GLU A 144 -37.29 26.89 40.36
CA GLU A 144 -38.53 26.12 40.57
C GLU A 144 -39.46 26.10 39.34
N GLN A 145 -38.90 26.15 38.13
CA GLN A 145 -39.64 26.14 36.87
C GLN A 145 -39.94 24.70 36.43
N ALA A 146 -41.00 24.10 36.97
CA ALA A 146 -41.31 22.67 36.81
C ALA A 146 -41.44 22.21 35.34
N ASP A 147 -42.04 23.03 34.48
CA ASP A 147 -42.20 22.71 33.06
C ASP A 147 -40.84 22.68 32.33
N ASP A 148 -39.97 23.65 32.63
CA ASP A 148 -38.62 23.70 32.06
C ASP A 148 -37.73 22.55 32.57
N VAL A 149 -37.86 22.19 33.85
CA VAL A 149 -37.16 21.03 34.42
C VAL A 149 -37.54 19.75 33.67
N THR A 150 -38.83 19.54 33.42
CA THR A 150 -39.32 18.34 32.72
C THR A 150 -38.81 18.29 31.28
N ARG A 151 -38.88 19.43 30.57
CA ARG A 151 -38.37 19.54 29.20
C ARG A 151 -36.86 19.29 29.11
N LEU A 152 -36.08 19.97 29.95
CA LEU A 152 -34.61 19.87 29.94
C LEU A 152 -34.14 18.48 30.38
N HIS A 153 -34.84 17.82 31.30
CA HIS A 153 -34.56 16.42 31.64
C HIS A 153 -34.75 15.49 30.43
N SER A 154 -35.80 15.70 29.63
CA SER A 154 -36.01 14.97 28.37
C SER A 154 -34.90 15.24 27.35
N GLU A 155 -34.45 16.49 27.22
CA GLU A 155 -33.34 16.87 26.33
C GLU A 155 -32.01 16.22 26.74
N VAL A 156 -31.70 16.16 28.04
CA VAL A 156 -30.52 15.45 28.55
C VAL A 156 -30.61 13.96 28.24
N GLY A 157 -31.77 13.33 28.50
CA GLY A 157 -31.98 11.91 28.18
C GLY A 157 -31.85 11.60 26.69
N ALA A 158 -32.34 12.48 25.82
CA ALA A 158 -32.17 12.35 24.37
C ALA A 158 -30.70 12.49 23.95
N ALA A 159 -29.95 13.41 24.55
CA ALA A 159 -28.52 13.57 24.29
C ALA A 159 -27.72 12.36 24.77
N ASP A 160 -28.04 11.80 25.95
CA ASP A 160 -27.42 10.57 26.47
C ASP A 160 -27.63 9.38 25.53
N ALA A 161 -28.87 9.16 25.08
CA ALA A 161 -29.18 8.09 24.13
C ALA A 161 -28.45 8.26 22.79
N ALA A 162 -28.33 9.50 22.30
CA ALA A 162 -27.60 9.79 21.07
C ALA A 162 -26.09 9.55 21.20
N ILE A 163 -25.50 9.91 22.35
CA ILE A 163 -24.09 9.64 22.66
C ILE A 163 -23.84 8.12 22.69
N GLU A 164 -24.67 7.37 23.41
CA GLU A 164 -24.53 5.91 23.51
C GLU A 164 -24.63 5.23 22.14
N ALA A 165 -25.58 5.65 21.31
CA ALA A 165 -25.72 5.15 19.94
C ALA A 165 -24.48 5.44 19.09
N LYS A 166 -23.90 6.64 19.19
CA LYS A 166 -22.68 7.02 18.46
C LYS A 166 -21.44 6.29 18.96
N GLU A 167 -21.32 6.05 20.27
CA GLU A 167 -20.24 5.24 20.84
C GLU A 167 -20.36 3.76 20.46
N ALA A 168 -21.57 3.24 20.27
CA ALA A 168 -21.78 1.92 19.69
C ALA A 168 -21.34 1.86 18.22
N GLU A 169 -21.73 2.83 17.40
CA GLU A 169 -21.29 2.94 15.99
C GLU A 169 -19.76 2.99 15.87
N ARG A 170 -19.10 3.76 16.75
CA ARG A 170 -17.63 3.85 16.80
C ARG A 170 -16.98 2.49 17.10
N ARG A 171 -17.51 1.74 18.07
CA ARG A 171 -17.01 0.40 18.42
C ARG A 171 -17.20 -0.59 17.28
N GLU A 172 -18.32 -0.52 16.56
CA GLU A 172 -18.58 -1.37 15.39
C GLU A 172 -17.56 -1.10 14.27
N VAL A 173 -17.29 0.17 13.96
CA VAL A 173 -16.27 0.56 12.98
C VAL A 173 -14.88 0.09 13.39
N GLU A 174 -14.53 0.18 14.68
CA GLU A 174 -13.24 -0.32 15.18
C GLU A 174 -13.12 -1.85 15.02
N ALA A 175 -14.18 -2.59 15.36
CA ALA A 175 -14.22 -4.05 15.22
C ALA A 175 -14.11 -4.50 13.75
N ASP A 176 -14.86 -3.89 12.83
CA ASP A 176 -14.81 -4.17 11.39
C ASP A 176 -13.40 -3.95 10.82
N VAL A 177 -12.71 -2.92 11.29
CA VAL A 177 -11.34 -2.61 10.85
C VAL A 177 -10.33 -3.62 11.38
N GLU A 178 -10.48 -4.08 12.62
CA GLU A 178 -9.64 -5.14 13.18
C GLU A 178 -9.83 -6.46 12.42
N GLU A 179 -11.07 -6.80 12.09
CA GLU A 179 -11.41 -7.99 11.29
C GLU A 179 -10.78 -7.91 9.89
N GLN A 180 -11.02 -6.83 9.13
CA GLN A 180 -10.48 -6.66 7.78
C GLN A 180 -8.95 -6.66 7.74
N VAL A 181 -8.29 -6.06 8.74
CA VAL A 181 -6.83 -6.10 8.86
C VAL A 181 -6.34 -7.51 9.20
N GLY A 182 -7.09 -8.25 10.03
CA GLY A 182 -6.84 -9.66 10.33
C GLY A 182 -6.90 -10.53 9.07
N GLU A 183 -7.96 -10.40 8.27
CA GLU A 183 -8.14 -11.13 7.01
C GLU A 183 -7.02 -10.82 6.01
N THR A 184 -6.70 -9.53 5.83
CA THR A 184 -5.62 -9.11 4.92
C THR A 184 -4.27 -9.68 5.36
N ARG A 185 -4.02 -9.75 6.67
CA ARG A 185 -2.79 -10.33 7.23
C ARG A 185 -2.76 -11.86 7.05
N ALA A 186 -3.89 -12.54 7.21
CA ALA A 186 -4.00 -13.98 6.99
C ALA A 186 -3.78 -14.34 5.51
N ALA A 187 -4.37 -13.57 4.58
CA ALA A 187 -4.18 -13.76 3.13
C ALA A 187 -2.72 -13.51 2.69
N ALA A 188 -2.01 -12.61 3.37
CA ALA A 188 -0.60 -12.30 3.11
C ALA A 188 0.39 -13.24 3.83
N ALA A 189 -0.08 -14.13 4.70
CA ALA A 189 0.79 -15.06 5.42
C ALA A 189 1.48 -16.01 4.41
N PRO A 190 2.80 -16.21 4.51
CA PRO A 190 3.51 -17.14 3.62
C PRO A 190 2.91 -18.54 3.75
N THR A 191 2.43 -19.10 2.64
CA THR A 191 2.08 -20.52 2.60
C THR A 191 3.37 -21.32 2.79
N GLU A 192 3.52 -21.87 3.99
CA GLU A 192 4.60 -22.78 4.31
C GLU A 192 4.47 -24.00 3.41
N ARG A 193 5.43 -24.15 2.49
CA ARG A 193 5.42 -25.22 1.52
C ARG A 193 5.80 -26.50 2.28
N ILE A 194 4.80 -27.33 2.58
CA ILE A 194 5.03 -28.66 3.16
C ILE A 194 5.91 -29.43 2.17
N VAL A 195 7.17 -29.65 2.53
CA VAL A 195 8.03 -30.59 1.82
C VAL A 195 7.54 -31.98 2.22
N VAL A 196 6.77 -32.61 1.34
CA VAL A 196 6.46 -34.04 1.46
C VAL A 196 7.80 -34.76 1.39
N GLY A 197 8.24 -35.33 2.51
CA GLY A 197 9.49 -36.08 2.58
C GLY A 197 9.48 -37.21 1.57
N GLU A 198 10.54 -37.30 0.77
CA GLU A 198 10.82 -38.42 -0.14
C GLU A 198 10.63 -39.75 0.62
N PRO A 199 9.82 -40.70 0.13
CA PRO A 199 9.68 -42.00 0.78
C PRO A 199 11.04 -42.72 0.81
N PRO A 200 11.35 -43.44 1.92
CA PRO A 200 12.63 -44.09 2.08
C PRO A 200 12.86 -45.13 0.96
N PRO A 201 14.10 -45.29 0.48
CA PRO A 201 14.40 -46.23 -0.59
C PRO A 201 14.10 -47.66 -0.15
N ASP A 202 13.34 -48.38 -0.98
CA ASP A 202 13.09 -49.81 -0.81
C ASP A 202 14.42 -50.57 -0.89
N ASP A 203 14.76 -51.26 0.19
CA ASP A 203 15.94 -52.10 0.31
C ASP A 203 15.70 -53.41 -0.47
N PRO A 204 16.45 -53.71 -1.55
CA PRO A 204 16.26 -54.95 -2.29
C PRO A 204 16.89 -56.11 -1.50
N SER A 205 16.03 -56.97 -0.94
CA SER A 205 16.41 -58.29 -0.43
C SER A 205 16.74 -59.27 -1.56
#